data_AF-A0A5N7CLQ2-F1
#
_entry.id   AF-A0A5N7CLQ2-F1
#
_cell.length_a   1.000
_cell.length_b   1.000
_cell.length_c   1.000
_cell.angle_alpha   90.00
_cell.angle_beta   90.00
_cell.angle_gamma   90.00
#
_symmetry.space_group_name_H-M   'P 1'
#
loop_
_entity.id
_entity.type
_entity.pdbx_description
1 polymer ?
#
loop_
_entity_poly.entity_id
_entity_poly.type
_entity_poly.pdbx_seq_one_letter_code
_entity_poly.pdbx_strand_id
1 'polypeptide(L)'
;MHPVRNGHIRRLMINSCIDQRLALSIIHAIASAKQRRPSPVNKLTIRVCGKGVSRDFESLVDMFSARWVVERDPCPDHRKDIRATESHISERTGKRRREHLQPWLEKYFYRIWPKYRRQLRESQVKSSSRRGKRREEATSVWWRH
;
A
#
# COMPACT_ATOMS: atom_id res chain seq x y z
N MET A 1 -24.29 7.71 -16.65
CA MET A 1 -23.34 7.47 -15.54
C MET A 1 -23.27 8.71 -14.67
N HIS A 2 -23.59 8.62 -13.38
CA HIS A 2 -23.42 9.76 -12.47
C HIS A 2 -21.93 10.02 -12.23
N PRO A 3 -21.47 11.28 -12.26
CA PRO A 3 -20.07 11.59 -12.00
C PRO A 3 -19.72 11.15 -10.59
N VAL A 4 -18.62 10.39 -10.46
CA VAL A 4 -18.09 9.97 -9.17
C VAL A 4 -17.63 11.23 -8.43
N ARG A 5 -18.43 11.67 -7.45
CA ARG A 5 -18.09 12.82 -6.60
C ARG A 5 -16.83 12.52 -5.78
N ASN A 6 -16.00 13.52 -5.54
CA ASN A 6 -14.75 13.41 -4.75
C ASN A 6 -14.94 12.65 -3.42
N GLY A 7 -16.08 12.82 -2.75
CA GLY A 7 -16.41 12.07 -1.53
C GLY A 7 -16.44 10.54 -1.71
N HIS A 8 -16.87 10.04 -2.88
CA HIS A 8 -16.94 8.61 -3.16
C HIS A 8 -15.55 7.99 -3.31
N ILE A 9 -14.63 8.66 -4.02
CA ILE A 9 -13.25 8.17 -4.19
C ILE A 9 -12.52 8.15 -2.85
N ARG A 10 -12.70 9.18 -2.02
CA ARG A 10 -12.16 9.22 -0.66
C ARG A 10 -12.66 8.04 0.18
N ARG A 11 -13.98 7.81 0.19
CA ARG A 11 -14.59 6.69 0.93
C ARG A 11 -14.08 5.35 0.42
N LEU A 12 -13.97 5.18 -0.89
CA LEU A 12 -13.39 3.98 -1.50
C LEU A 12 -11.98 3.74 -0.98
N MET A 13 -11.10 4.74 -1.08
CA MET A 13 -9.72 4.61 -0.59
C MET A 13 -9.63 4.22 0.89
N ILE A 14 -10.46 4.83 1.75
CA ILE A 14 -10.48 4.54 3.19
C ILE A 14 -11.02 3.13 3.44
N ASN A 15 -12.15 2.77 2.81
CA ASN A 15 -12.83 1.51 3.05
C ASN A 15 -12.12 0.31 2.41
N SER A 16 -11.33 0.54 1.36
CA SER A 16 -10.49 -0.50 0.73
C SER A 16 -9.17 -0.70 1.46
N CYS A 17 -8.81 0.17 2.42
CA CYS A 17 -7.62 0.00 3.22
C CYS A 17 -7.90 -0.88 4.43
N ILE A 18 -7.21 -2.02 4.49
CA ILE A 18 -7.08 -2.81 5.71
C ILE A 18 -5.76 -2.40 6.34
N ASP A 19 -5.76 -2.05 7.63
CA ASP A 19 -4.54 -1.84 8.39
C ASP A 19 -4.10 -3.12 9.13
N GLN A 20 -2.90 -3.09 9.71
CA GLN A 20 -2.33 -4.23 10.41
C GLN A 20 -3.22 -4.70 11.59
N ARG A 21 -3.82 -3.75 12.32
CA ARG A 21 -4.62 -4.04 13.51
C ARG A 21 -5.91 -4.74 13.12
N LEU A 22 -6.55 -4.30 12.04
CA LEU A 22 -7.73 -4.93 11.48
C LEU A 22 -7.38 -6.33 10.94
N ALA A 23 -6.26 -6.49 10.23
CA ALA A 23 -5.81 -7.80 9.75
C ALA A 23 -5.59 -8.79 10.90
N LEU A 24 -4.95 -8.36 11.99
CA LEU A 24 -4.78 -9.15 13.21
C LEU A 24 -6.11 -9.46 13.91
N SER A 25 -7.01 -8.48 13.99
CA SER A 25 -8.33 -8.67 14.62
C SER A 25 -9.16 -9.71 13.86
N ILE A 26 -9.10 -9.70 12.52
CA ILE A 26 -9.77 -10.69 11.66
C ILE A 26 -9.27 -12.10 11.96
N ILE A 27 -7.96 -12.32 12.04
CA ILE A 27 -7.43 -13.66 12.32
C ILE A 27 -7.77 -14.11 13.75
N HIS A 28 -7.73 -13.20 14.74
CA HIS A 28 -8.11 -13.53 16.11
C HIS A 28 -9.57 -13.95 16.19
N ALA A 29 -10.47 -13.23 15.51
CA ALA A 29 -11.89 -13.59 15.43
C ALA A 29 -12.11 -14.95 14.74
N ILE A 30 -11.40 -15.22 13.64
CA ILE A 30 -11.48 -16.53 12.95
C ILE A 30 -10.92 -17.65 13.84
N ALA A 31 -9.84 -17.39 14.58
CA ALA A 31 -9.22 -18.36 15.47
C ALA A 31 -10.11 -18.65 16.70
N SER A 32 -10.74 -17.64 17.29
CA SER A 32 -11.62 -17.80 18.45
C SER A 32 -12.91 -18.55 18.12
N ALA A 33 -13.42 -18.42 16.89
CA ALA A 33 -14.60 -19.15 16.44
C ALA A 33 -14.36 -20.68 16.31
N LYS A 34 -13.10 -21.13 16.24
CA LYS A 34 -12.72 -22.55 16.03
C LYS A 34 -12.36 -23.29 17.33
N GLN A 35 -12.97 -22.95 18.46
CA GLN A 35 -12.68 -23.57 19.78
C GLN A 35 -12.71 -25.11 19.84
N ARG A 36 -13.38 -25.80 18.90
CA ARG A 36 -13.51 -27.26 18.92
C ARG A 36 -12.45 -28.04 18.14
N ARG A 37 -11.55 -27.38 17.39
CA ARG A 37 -10.41 -28.03 16.72
C ARG A 37 -9.21 -27.08 16.72
N PRO A 38 -7.97 -27.56 16.95
CA PRO A 38 -6.79 -26.71 16.84
C PRO A 38 -6.77 -26.09 15.45
N SER A 39 -7.07 -24.78 15.37
CA SER A 39 -7.15 -24.09 14.08
C SER A 39 -5.75 -24.06 13.48
N PRO A 40 -5.47 -24.74 12.35
CA PRO A 40 -4.14 -24.83 11.76
C PRO A 40 -3.89 -23.66 10.80
N VAL A 41 -4.56 -22.51 10.98
CA VAL A 41 -4.35 -21.35 10.10
C VAL A 41 -2.97 -20.77 10.41
N ASN A 42 -1.97 -21.36 9.76
CA ASN A 42 -0.57 -20.97 9.84
C ASN A 42 -0.30 -19.76 8.93
N LYS A 43 -1.15 -19.57 7.91
CA LYS A 43 -1.07 -18.47 6.95
C LYS A 43 -2.46 -18.10 6.45
N LEU A 44 -2.79 -16.82 6.50
CA LEU A 44 -4.02 -16.24 5.95
C LEU A 44 -3.65 -15.07 5.05
N THR A 45 -4.28 -14.97 3.89
CA THR A 45 -4.17 -13.79 3.02
C THR A 45 -5.48 -13.02 3.03
N ILE A 46 -5.41 -11.73 3.35
CA ILE A 46 -6.56 -10.83 3.40
C ILE A 46 -6.43 -9.79 2.29
N ARG A 47 -7.49 -9.59 1.51
CA ARG A 47 -7.57 -8.60 0.43
C ARG A 47 -9.01 -8.10 0.33
N VAL A 48 -9.17 -6.81 0.02
CA VAL A 48 -10.46 -6.23 -0.38
C VAL A 48 -10.63 -6.42 -1.89
N CYS A 49 -11.81 -6.87 -2.30
CA CYS A 49 -12.19 -7.02 -3.70
C CYS A 49 -13.47 -6.20 -3.94
N GLY A 50 -13.45 -5.31 -4.93
CA GLY A 50 -14.65 -4.57 -5.34
C GLY A 50 -15.37 -5.40 -6.40
N LYS A 51 -16.27 -6.31 -6.02
CA LYS A 51 -17.01 -7.15 -6.97
C LYS A 51 -18.42 -6.58 -7.21
N GLY A 52 -18.85 -6.50 -8.47
CA GLY A 52 -20.27 -6.34 -8.82
C GLY A 52 -20.79 -4.90 -8.96
N VAL A 53 -19.90 -3.92 -9.18
CA VAL A 53 -20.30 -2.50 -9.38
C VAL A 53 -20.03 -2.05 -10.83
N SER A 54 -18.77 -2.06 -11.26
CA SER A 54 -18.34 -1.83 -12.65
C SER A 54 -16.86 -2.17 -12.75
N ARG A 55 -16.35 -2.55 -13.95
CA ARG A 55 -14.92 -2.86 -14.15
C ARG A 55 -13.99 -1.74 -13.67
N ASP A 56 -14.37 -0.49 -13.88
CA ASP A 56 -13.59 0.68 -13.46
C ASP A 56 -13.53 0.78 -11.93
N PHE A 57 -14.65 0.51 -11.25
CA PHE A 57 -14.71 0.47 -9.79
C PHE A 57 -13.89 -0.69 -9.23
N GLU A 58 -13.98 -1.89 -9.83
CA GLU A 58 -13.18 -3.04 -9.40
C GLU A 58 -11.69 -2.73 -9.55
N SER A 59 -11.30 -2.11 -10.67
CA SER A 59 -9.92 -1.67 -10.92
C SER A 59 -9.44 -0.64 -9.90
N LEU A 60 -10.29 0.31 -9.50
CA LEU A 60 -9.96 1.29 -8.46
C LEU A 60 -9.82 0.64 -7.08
N VAL A 61 -10.72 -0.27 -6.71
CA VAL A 61 -10.61 -1.01 -5.44
C VAL A 61 -9.33 -1.83 -5.45
N ASP A 62 -9.04 -2.57 -6.51
CA ASP A 62 -7.80 -3.34 -6.64
C ASP A 62 -6.56 -2.44 -6.60
N MET A 63 -6.64 -1.27 -7.24
CA MET A 63 -5.58 -0.29 -7.21
C MET A 63 -5.29 0.17 -5.79
N PHE A 64 -6.30 0.46 -4.95
CA PHE A 64 -6.10 1.01 -3.60
C PHE A 64 -6.11 -0.03 -2.47
N SER A 65 -6.45 -1.28 -2.72
CA SER A 65 -6.52 -2.31 -1.69
C SER A 65 -5.15 -2.63 -1.10
N ALA A 66 -5.07 -2.73 0.22
CA ALA A 66 -3.94 -3.35 0.89
C ALA A 66 -4.13 -4.86 0.91
N ARG A 67 -3.06 -5.61 0.68
CA ARG A 67 -3.05 -7.07 0.82
C ARG A 67 -2.23 -7.41 2.04
N TRP A 68 -2.78 -8.21 2.94
CA TRP A 68 -2.10 -8.63 4.16
C TRP A 68 -1.88 -10.13 4.13
N VAL A 69 -0.70 -10.55 4.57
CA VAL A 69 -0.38 -11.93 4.84
C VAL A 69 -0.16 -12.03 6.33
N VAL A 70 -0.98 -12.83 6.99
CA VAL A 70 -0.97 -13.03 8.43
C VAL A 70 -0.52 -14.45 8.69
N GLU A 71 0.59 -14.61 9.39
CA GLU A 71 1.24 -15.89 9.61
C GLU A 71 1.51 -16.09 11.10
N ARG A 72 1.40 -17.33 11.57
CA ARG A 72 1.88 -17.68 12.91
C ARG A 72 3.38 -17.88 12.85
N ASP A 73 4.08 -17.46 13.90
CA ASP A 73 5.51 -17.73 14.01
C ASP A 73 5.72 -19.26 14.03
N PRO A 74 6.54 -19.81 13.12
CA PRO A 74 6.81 -21.24 13.08
C PRO A 74 7.65 -21.71 14.28
N CYS A 75 8.31 -20.79 15.00
CA CYS A 75 9.12 -21.12 16.16
C CYS A 75 8.26 -21.72 17.28
N PRO A 76 8.61 -22.91 17.83
CA PRO A 76 7.87 -23.56 18.91
C PRO A 76 7.64 -22.67 20.13
N ASP A 77 8.63 -21.85 20.48
CA ASP A 77 8.59 -20.93 21.63
C ASP A 77 7.65 -19.74 21.41
N HIS A 78 7.37 -19.41 20.15
CA HIS A 78 6.56 -18.26 19.73
C HIS A 78 5.26 -18.66 19.02
N ARG A 79 4.77 -19.90 19.16
CA ARG A 79 3.56 -20.39 18.46
C ARG A 79 2.29 -19.56 18.69
N LYS A 80 2.28 -18.68 19.69
CA LYS A 80 1.19 -17.73 19.98
C LYS A 80 1.36 -16.40 19.24
N ASP A 81 2.55 -16.09 18.75
CA ASP A 81 2.86 -14.86 18.05
C ASP A 81 2.33 -14.92 16.62
N ILE A 82 1.50 -13.94 16.29
CA ILE A 82 0.94 -13.77 14.95
C ILE A 82 1.58 -12.53 14.34
N ARG A 83 2.20 -12.70 13.18
CA ARG A 83 2.79 -11.60 12.40
C ARG A 83 1.87 -11.28 11.24
N ALA A 84 1.49 -10.01 11.14
CA ALA A 84 0.78 -9.48 9.98
C ALA A 84 1.75 -8.63 9.16
N THR A 85 1.99 -9.05 7.93
CA THR A 85 2.87 -8.38 6.97
C THR A 85 2.04 -7.89 5.79
N GLU A 86 2.13 -6.60 5.47
CA GLU A 86 1.52 -6.08 4.25
C GLU A 86 2.29 -6.67 3.05
N SER A 87 1.61 -7.46 2.23
CA SER A 87 2.16 -7.95 0.97
C SER A 87 2.55 -6.75 0.13
N HIS A 88 3.82 -6.69 -0.28
CA HIS A 88 4.33 -5.57 -1.04
C HIS A 88 3.45 -5.31 -2.26
N ILE A 89 2.80 -4.15 -2.26
CA ILE A 89 2.25 -3.57 -3.46
C ILE A 89 3.42 -3.42 -4.42
N SER A 90 3.36 -4.09 -5.57
CA SER A 90 4.44 -4.01 -6.57
C SER A 90 4.79 -2.56 -6.84
N GLU A 91 6.07 -2.28 -7.13
CA GLU A 91 6.51 -0.91 -7.45
C GLU A 91 5.68 -0.33 -8.60
N ARG A 92 5.27 -1.17 -9.55
CA ARG A 92 4.33 -0.85 -10.63
C ARG A 92 2.97 -0.36 -10.10
N THR A 93 2.36 -1.06 -9.15
CA THR A 93 1.09 -0.65 -8.55
C THR A 93 1.25 0.62 -7.70
N GLY A 94 2.36 0.76 -6.98
CA GLY A 94 2.67 1.98 -6.23
C GLY A 94 2.86 3.20 -7.15
N LYS A 95 3.51 3.02 -8.30
CA LYS A 95 3.66 4.05 -9.33
C LYS A 95 2.30 4.43 -9.92
N ARG A 96 1.48 3.44 -10.33
CA ARG A 96 0.13 3.68 -10.85
C ARG A 96 -0.75 4.44 -9.87
N ARG A 97 -0.72 4.08 -8.58
CA ARG A 97 -1.45 4.81 -7.52
C ARG A 97 -1.09 6.29 -7.51
N ARG A 98 0.20 6.62 -7.61
CA ARG A 98 0.69 8.02 -7.62
C ARG A 98 0.32 8.75 -8.91
N GLU A 99 0.44 8.09 -10.06
CA GLU A 99 0.06 8.67 -11.36
C GLU A 99 -1.42 9.04 -11.44
N HIS A 100 -2.28 8.27 -10.75
CA HIS A 100 -3.74 8.50 -10.72
C HIS A 100 -4.18 9.29 -9.46
N LEU A 101 -3.23 9.76 -8.65
CA LEU A 101 -3.53 10.46 -7.40
C LEU A 101 -3.80 11.93 -7.71
N GLN A 102 -5.07 12.33 -7.62
CA GLN A 102 -5.42 13.74 -7.74
C GLN A 102 -4.86 14.54 -6.53
N PRO A 103 -4.46 15.82 -6.70
CA PRO A 103 -3.83 16.60 -5.62
C PRO A 103 -4.63 16.64 -4.32
N TRP A 104 -5.95 16.71 -4.39
CA TRP A 104 -6.82 16.75 -3.22
C TRP A 104 -6.88 15.41 -2.44
N LEU A 105 -6.48 14.29 -3.06
CA LEU A 105 -6.40 12.96 -2.42
C LEU A 105 -5.07 12.71 -1.71
N GLU A 106 -4.03 13.49 -2.01
CA GLU A 106 -2.67 13.25 -1.49
C GLU A 106 -2.63 13.19 0.04
N LYS A 107 -3.33 14.12 0.71
CA LYS A 107 -3.40 14.17 2.18
C LYS A 107 -3.92 12.85 2.75
N TYR A 108 -4.94 12.25 2.14
CA TYR A 108 -5.50 10.99 2.60
C TYR A 108 -4.61 9.81 2.23
N PHE A 109 -4.04 9.83 1.03
CA PHE A 109 -3.16 8.77 0.53
C PHE A 109 -1.92 8.61 1.40
N TYR A 110 -1.20 9.70 1.70
CA TYR A 110 0.00 9.64 2.52
C TYR A 110 -0.30 9.42 4.01
N ARG A 111 -1.53 9.68 4.46
CA ARG A 111 -1.98 9.27 5.79
C ARG A 111 -2.16 7.75 5.88
N ILE A 112 -2.67 7.13 4.82
CA ILE A 112 -2.89 5.68 4.75
C ILE A 112 -1.58 4.93 4.47
N TRP A 113 -0.76 5.43 3.54
CA TRP A 113 0.52 4.82 3.16
C TRP A 113 1.69 5.80 3.31
N PRO A 114 2.13 6.09 4.56
CA PRO A 114 3.19 7.07 4.83
C PRO A 114 4.54 6.71 4.20
N LYS A 115 4.80 5.43 3.93
CA LYS A 115 6.04 4.95 3.28
C LYS A 115 6.26 5.56 1.88
N TYR A 116 5.19 5.84 1.13
CA TYR A 116 5.33 6.47 -0.19
C TYR A 116 5.74 7.94 -0.12
N ARG A 117 5.52 8.61 1.02
CA ARG A 117 5.96 9.99 1.23
C ARG A 117 7.49 10.10 1.29
N ARG A 118 8.16 9.10 1.88
CA ARG A 118 9.63 9.04 1.95
C ARG A 118 10.25 8.78 0.59
N GLN A 119 9.70 7.81 -0.16
CA GLN A 119 10.15 7.48 -1.52
C GLN A 119 10.04 8.66 -2.50
N LEU A 120 9.00 9.49 -2.37
CA LEU A 120 8.86 10.71 -3.17
C LEU A 120 10.00 11.69 -2.88
N ARG A 121 10.28 11.96 -1.61
CA ARG A 121 11.37 12.87 -1.19
C ARG A 121 12.73 12.38 -1.67
N GLU A 122 13.00 11.09 -1.51
CA GLU A 122 14.26 10.49 -1.97
C GLU A 122 14.43 10.58 -3.50
N SER A 123 13.35 10.40 -4.25
CA SER A 123 13.34 10.52 -5.70
C SER A 123 13.54 11.97 -6.17
N GLN A 124 12.96 12.94 -5.46
CA GLN A 124 13.18 14.37 -5.71
C GLN A 124 14.62 14.80 -5.40
N VAL A 125 15.20 14.31 -4.30
CA VAL A 125 16.61 14.57 -3.94
C VAL A 125 17.58 13.95 -4.95
N LYS A 126 17.32 12.73 -5.43
CA LYS A 126 18.15 12.08 -6.46
C LYS A 126 18.09 12.81 -7.80
N SER A 127 16.93 13.34 -8.17
CA SER A 127 16.75 14.07 -9.43
C SER A 127 17.35 15.48 -9.38
N SER A 128 17.32 16.17 -8.24
CA SER A 128 18.02 17.45 -8.05
C SER A 128 19.54 17.28 -8.01
N SER A 129 20.04 16.23 -7.33
CA SER A 129 21.47 15.89 -7.30
C SER A 129 22.02 15.55 -8.69
N ARG A 130 21.31 14.74 -9.50
CA ARG A 130 21.69 14.47 -10.90
C ARG A 130 21.68 15.73 -11.76
N ARG A 131 20.73 16.64 -11.55
CA ARG A 131 20.64 17.89 -12.30
C ARG A 131 21.74 18.88 -11.93
N GLY A 132 22.20 18.86 -10.66
CA GLY A 132 23.39 19.59 -10.20
C GLY A 132 24.68 19.06 -10.82
N LYS A 133 24.92 17.75 -10.75
CA LYS A 133 26.11 17.11 -11.34
C LYS A 133 26.23 17.35 -12.85
N ARG A 134 25.12 17.27 -13.57
CA ARG A 134 25.08 17.51 -15.02
C ARG A 134 25.34 18.97 -15.40
N ARG A 135 25.03 19.92 -14.50
CA ARG A 135 25.36 21.34 -14.65
C ARG A 135 26.85 21.60 -14.35
N GLU A 136 27.40 20.98 -13.30
CA GLU A 136 28.82 21.08 -12.95
C GLU A 136 29.74 20.48 -14.04
N GLU A 137 29.36 19.32 -14.59
CA GLU A 137 30.03 18.71 -15.74
C GLU A 137 29.94 19.62 -16.97
N ALA A 138 28.76 20.20 -17.25
CA ALA A 138 28.59 21.12 -18.37
C ALA A 138 29.42 22.40 -18.21
N THR A 139 29.54 22.98 -17.01
CA THR A 139 30.39 24.15 -16.76
C THR A 139 31.88 23.83 -16.75
N SER A 140 32.28 22.59 -16.46
CA SER A 140 33.70 22.18 -16.45
C SER A 140 34.30 22.01 -17.85
N VAL A 141 33.46 21.87 -18.88
CA VAL A 141 33.89 21.74 -20.29
C VAL A 141 34.29 23.10 -20.89
N TRP A 142 33.76 24.22 -20.40
CA TRP A 142 34.04 25.55 -20.98
C TRP A 142 35.39 26.16 -20.58
N TRP A 143 36.08 25.61 -19.57
CA TRP A 143 37.36 26.13 -19.08
C TRP A 143 38.59 25.43 -19.70
N ARG A 144 38.40 24.51 -20.64
CA ARG A 144 39.48 23.80 -21.35
C ARG A 144 39.55 24.19 -22.82
N HIS A 145 39.75 25.46 -23.13
CA HIS A 145 40.22 25.91 -24.44
C HIS A 145 41.00 27.21 -24.31
#